data_AF-A0A2T6BKY8-F1
#
_entry.id   AF-A0A2T6BKY8-F1
#
_cell.length_a   1.000
_cell.length_b   1.000
_cell.length_c   1.000
_cell.angle_alpha   90.00
_cell.angle_beta   90.00
_cell.angle_gamma   90.00
#
_symmetry.space_group_name_H-M   'P 1'
#
loop_
_entity.id
_entity.type
_entity.pdbx_description
1 polymer ?
#
loop_
_entity_poly.entity_id
_entity_poly.type
_entity_poly.pdbx_seq_one_letter_code
_entity_poly.pdbx_strand_id
1 'polypeptide(L)'
;MRYFLSMLVLFFLISGPSISQSLDVRGDFEILELAKRKSVEEVDPNLASIQLQELRNLELEIVARISSERRFGQRLSAAVSEQEDERFSARLSEFHASLCDAKNPARVLPGQLRNFRLVVSELDNKYSDERNFFPVQSLLSELRNFIFPRKSLFTRDSDGKKIVAKRGISEFGSVEEFDCQKVKPELLTLIERVTDFERKLQAVTTSRIQETEQTTKALEEALPPLREKIEASKEALTKARTRQDLSSNLYLLILVIGAFGVLSIMVIRLFPTVVALEWVSSGQVIQFVTVTILLSVIMSLGLSGILEQNTLGTLLGGIGGYVLSQGVGRAAAHRAQQEARQEVSHVETEYQQIYDAISAALPTSTISDEDSQKVAAFLAQAAQHKDAGNFGMAMSALKQAQALLER
;
A
#
# COMPACT_ATOMS: atom_id res chain seq x y z
N MET A 1 -22.57 23.69 -12.26
CA MET A 1 -21.66 22.95 -11.37
C MET A 1 -22.21 21.64 -10.80
N ARG A 2 -23.48 21.52 -10.39
CA ARG A 2 -24.02 20.28 -9.77
C ARG A 2 -24.11 19.04 -10.67
N TYR A 3 -24.19 19.20 -11.99
CA TYR A 3 -24.35 18.07 -12.93
C TYR A 3 -23.04 17.36 -13.32
N PHE A 4 -21.88 18.00 -13.09
CA PHE A 4 -20.58 17.44 -13.49
C PHE A 4 -20.02 16.40 -12.50
N LEU A 5 -20.45 16.46 -11.23
CA LEU A 5 -20.00 15.56 -10.17
C LEU A 5 -20.79 14.23 -10.12
N SER A 6 -22.04 14.22 -10.61
CA SER A 6 -22.93 13.05 -10.56
C SER A 6 -22.60 11.99 -11.63
N MET A 7 -21.95 12.37 -12.73
CA MET A 7 -21.65 11.44 -13.82
C MET A 7 -20.37 10.63 -13.58
N LEU A 8 -19.49 11.13 -12.70
CA LEU A 8 -18.18 10.54 -12.40
C LEU A 8 -18.25 9.35 -11.42
N VAL A 9 -19.32 9.27 -10.62
CA VAL A 9 -19.55 8.21 -9.62
C VAL A 9 -20.17 6.95 -10.23
N LEU A 10 -20.94 7.09 -11.30
CA LEU A 10 -21.62 5.96 -11.97
C LEU A 10 -20.66 5.08 -12.78
N PHE A 11 -19.52 5.64 -13.20
CA PHE A 11 -18.52 4.97 -14.04
C PHE A 11 -17.65 3.96 -13.26
N PHE A 12 -17.53 4.12 -11.95
CA PHE A 12 -16.70 3.26 -11.09
C PHE A 12 -17.41 1.98 -10.59
N LEU A 13 -18.72 1.85 -10.78
CA LEU A 13 -19.53 0.77 -10.20
C LEU A 13 -19.73 -0.45 -11.12
N ILE A 14 -19.21 -0.44 -12.36
CA ILE A 14 -19.61 -1.41 -13.40
C ILE A 14 -18.57 -2.52 -13.69
N SER A 15 -17.35 -2.43 -13.16
CA SER A 15 -16.25 -3.32 -13.61
C SER A 15 -15.74 -4.27 -12.54
N GLY A 16 -16.21 -5.52 -12.55
CA GLY A 16 -15.63 -6.59 -11.74
C GLY A 16 -15.83 -7.98 -12.37
N PRO A 17 -14.77 -8.75 -12.66
CA PRO A 17 -14.90 -10.12 -13.13
C PRO A 17 -14.69 -11.15 -12.01
N SER A 18 -15.39 -12.28 -12.17
CA SER A 18 -15.31 -13.49 -11.34
C SER A 18 -14.64 -14.62 -12.13
N ILE A 19 -14.10 -15.63 -11.44
CA ILE A 19 -14.34 -17.10 -11.62
C ILE A 19 -13.13 -17.95 -11.15
N SER A 20 -13.49 -19.15 -10.69
CA SER A 20 -12.80 -20.22 -9.96
C SER A 20 -12.24 -21.36 -10.85
N GLN A 21 -11.31 -22.20 -10.31
CA GLN A 21 -11.10 -23.68 -10.47
C GLN A 21 -9.63 -24.05 -10.14
N SER A 22 -9.30 -24.81 -9.08
CA SER A 22 -9.22 -26.29 -8.82
C SER A 22 -7.83 -26.92 -9.05
N LEU A 23 -7.23 -27.45 -7.97
CA LEU A 23 -5.82 -27.87 -7.78
C LEU A 23 -5.45 -29.30 -8.23
N ASP A 24 -4.17 -29.45 -8.61
CA ASP A 24 -3.41 -30.71 -8.74
C ASP A 24 -2.09 -30.61 -7.95
N VAL A 25 -1.71 -31.65 -7.21
CA VAL A 25 -0.73 -31.64 -6.09
C VAL A 25 0.72 -31.93 -6.54
N ARG A 26 0.98 -32.04 -7.85
CA ARG A 26 2.34 -32.31 -8.37
C ARG A 26 3.16 -31.06 -8.72
N GLY A 27 2.56 -29.86 -8.66
CA GLY A 27 3.17 -28.59 -9.06
C GLY A 27 4.03 -27.88 -8.00
N ASP A 28 4.02 -28.34 -6.75
CA ASP A 28 4.49 -27.55 -5.60
C ASP A 28 5.99 -27.22 -5.58
N PHE A 29 6.80 -28.01 -6.29
CA PHE A 29 8.24 -27.79 -6.36
C PHE A 29 8.65 -26.88 -7.52
N GLU A 30 7.92 -26.87 -8.64
CA GLU A 30 8.21 -25.99 -9.79
C GLU A 30 7.82 -24.55 -9.50
N ILE A 31 6.75 -24.33 -8.73
CA ILE A 31 6.26 -22.99 -8.37
C ILE A 31 7.32 -22.21 -7.58
N LEU A 32 8.06 -22.88 -6.69
CA LEU A 32 9.09 -22.26 -5.85
C LEU A 32 10.37 -21.91 -6.65
N GLU A 33 10.76 -22.74 -7.62
CA GLU A 33 11.88 -22.49 -8.56
C GLU A 33 11.55 -21.35 -9.54
N LEU A 34 10.33 -21.31 -10.07
CA LEU A 34 9.86 -20.26 -10.98
C LEU A 34 9.82 -18.88 -10.29
N ALA A 35 9.39 -18.83 -9.02
CA ALA A 35 9.39 -17.60 -8.23
C ALA A 35 10.80 -17.04 -7.95
N LYS A 36 11.82 -17.90 -7.99
CA LYS A 36 13.22 -17.53 -7.76
C LYS A 36 13.92 -17.05 -9.03
N ARG A 37 13.54 -17.56 -10.21
CA ARG A 37 14.19 -17.24 -11.50
C ARG A 37 13.68 -15.97 -12.20
N LYS A 38 12.46 -15.50 -11.93
CA LYS A 38 11.97 -14.19 -12.45
C LYS A 38 12.58 -13.05 -11.62
N SER A 39 13.87 -12.76 -11.81
CA SER A 39 14.48 -11.48 -11.38
C SER A 39 14.14 -10.39 -12.39
N VAL A 40 13.65 -9.27 -11.86
CA VAL A 40 12.97 -8.18 -12.58
C VAL A 40 13.97 -7.40 -13.44
N GLU A 41 13.98 -7.69 -14.74
CA GLU A 41 14.56 -6.85 -15.78
C GLU A 41 13.43 -6.00 -16.40
N GLU A 42 13.67 -4.70 -16.61
CA GLU A 42 12.72 -3.65 -17.06
C GLU A 42 11.39 -4.17 -17.66
N VAL A 43 10.34 -4.20 -16.83
CA VAL A 43 9.07 -4.83 -17.17
C VAL A 43 8.11 -3.80 -17.76
N ASP A 44 7.65 -4.04 -18.99
CA ASP A 44 6.51 -3.37 -19.62
C ASP A 44 5.34 -3.27 -18.63
N PRO A 45 4.72 -2.09 -18.41
CA PRO A 45 3.64 -1.92 -17.44
C PRO A 45 2.46 -2.88 -17.64
N ASN A 46 2.18 -3.29 -18.89
CA ASN A 46 1.15 -4.30 -19.15
C ASN A 46 1.57 -5.68 -18.62
N LEU A 47 2.83 -6.06 -18.84
CA LEU A 47 3.40 -7.31 -18.35
C LEU A 47 3.50 -7.32 -16.82
N ALA A 48 3.82 -6.17 -16.21
CA ALA A 48 3.89 -6.02 -14.75
C ALA A 48 2.52 -6.24 -14.08
N SER A 49 1.42 -5.81 -14.72
CA SER A 49 0.06 -6.05 -14.18
C SER A 49 -0.29 -7.54 -14.19
N ILE A 50 0.11 -8.28 -15.24
CA ILE A 50 -0.08 -9.73 -15.36
C ILE A 50 0.77 -10.45 -14.30
N GLN A 51 2.04 -10.07 -14.16
CA GLN A 51 2.92 -10.64 -13.12
C GLN A 51 2.41 -10.39 -11.70
N LEU A 52 1.84 -9.20 -11.43
CA LEU A 52 1.23 -8.91 -10.13
C LEU A 52 0.02 -9.81 -9.86
N GLN A 53 -0.81 -10.07 -10.87
CA GLN A 53 -1.95 -10.96 -10.77
C GLN A 53 -1.49 -12.41 -10.49
N GLU A 54 -0.47 -12.89 -11.22
CA GLU A 54 0.16 -14.20 -11.00
C GLU A 54 0.69 -14.34 -9.56
N LEU A 55 1.41 -13.33 -9.06
CA LEU A 55 1.95 -13.33 -7.70
C LEU A 55 0.85 -13.34 -6.64
N ARG A 56 -0.26 -12.61 -6.83
CA ARG A 56 -1.41 -12.64 -5.92
C ARG A 56 -2.11 -13.99 -5.90
N ASN A 57 -2.30 -14.60 -7.07
CA ASN A 57 -2.90 -15.93 -7.15
C ASN A 57 -2.03 -16.96 -6.43
N LEU A 58 -0.72 -16.87 -6.59
CA LEU A 58 0.26 -17.71 -5.90
C LEU A 58 0.25 -17.48 -4.37
N GLU A 59 0.15 -16.23 -3.89
CA GLU A 59 -0.03 -15.95 -2.46
C GLU A 59 -1.32 -16.57 -1.91
N LEU A 60 -2.44 -16.46 -2.64
CA LEU A 60 -3.72 -17.04 -2.24
C LEU A 60 -3.69 -18.58 -2.20
N GLU A 61 -3.05 -19.22 -3.17
CA GLU A 61 -2.89 -20.67 -3.22
C GLU A 61 -2.03 -21.17 -2.05
N ILE A 62 -0.92 -20.50 -1.78
CA ILE A 62 -0.05 -20.78 -0.62
C ILE A 62 -0.83 -20.67 0.69
N VAL A 63 -1.58 -19.58 0.90
CA VAL A 63 -2.37 -19.37 2.12
C VAL A 63 -3.46 -20.42 2.27
N ALA A 64 -4.16 -20.76 1.17
CA ALA A 64 -5.16 -21.82 1.17
C ALA A 64 -4.56 -23.16 1.58
N ARG A 65 -3.36 -23.49 1.05
CA ARG A 65 -2.61 -24.70 1.36
C ARG A 65 -2.16 -24.78 2.81
N ILE A 66 -1.58 -23.71 3.36
CA ILE A 66 -1.23 -23.64 4.80
C ILE A 66 -2.48 -23.91 5.64
N SER A 67 -3.62 -23.33 5.26
CA SER A 67 -4.87 -23.51 6.01
C SER A 67 -5.43 -24.94 5.95
N SER A 68 -5.21 -25.66 4.84
CA SER A 68 -5.65 -27.05 4.69
C SER A 68 -4.74 -28.01 5.46
N GLU A 69 -3.42 -27.83 5.35
CA GLU A 69 -2.43 -28.63 6.07
C GLU A 69 -2.59 -28.48 7.59
N ARG A 70 -2.80 -27.24 8.07
CA ARG A 70 -3.03 -26.98 9.49
C ARG A 70 -4.30 -27.66 10.00
N ARG A 71 -5.38 -27.65 9.22
CA ARG A 71 -6.63 -28.34 9.55
C ARG A 71 -6.47 -29.85 9.54
N PHE A 72 -5.66 -30.39 8.62
CA PHE A 72 -5.32 -31.80 8.58
C PHE A 72 -4.51 -32.22 9.82
N GLY A 73 -3.44 -31.50 10.13
CA GLY A 73 -2.63 -31.73 11.33
C GLY A 73 -3.43 -31.64 12.63
N GLN A 74 -4.36 -30.68 12.74
CA GLN A 74 -5.27 -30.59 13.88
C GLN A 74 -6.21 -31.79 14.01
N ARG A 75 -6.77 -32.28 12.90
CA ARG A 75 -7.63 -33.48 12.91
C ARG A 75 -6.83 -34.73 13.29
N LEU A 76 -5.60 -34.84 12.79
CA LEU A 76 -4.71 -35.94 13.10
C LEU A 76 -4.33 -35.93 14.59
N SER A 77 -3.90 -34.77 15.10
CA SER A 77 -3.56 -34.57 16.51
C SER A 77 -4.75 -34.85 17.43
N ALA A 78 -5.95 -34.38 17.08
CA ALA A 78 -7.16 -34.67 17.84
C ALA A 78 -7.48 -36.18 17.86
N ALA A 79 -7.37 -36.86 16.72
CA ALA A 79 -7.60 -38.30 16.66
C ALA A 79 -6.59 -39.12 17.49
N VAL A 80 -5.33 -38.67 17.54
CA VAL A 80 -4.28 -39.32 18.34
C VAL A 80 -4.48 -39.07 19.82
N SER A 81 -4.80 -37.82 20.20
CA SER A 81 -5.13 -37.47 21.58
C SER A 81 -6.37 -38.20 22.10
N GLU A 82 -7.34 -38.49 21.24
CA GLU A 82 -8.51 -39.31 21.58
C GLU A 82 -8.17 -40.81 21.66
N GLN A 83 -7.10 -41.26 21.00
CA GLN A 83 -6.62 -42.65 21.02
C GLN A 83 -5.67 -42.93 22.20
N GLU A 84 -4.97 -41.91 22.71
CA GLU A 84 -4.18 -41.95 23.96
C GLU A 84 -5.01 -42.04 25.25
N ASP A 85 -6.31 -42.31 25.14
CA ASP A 85 -7.15 -42.56 26.30
C ASP A 85 -6.59 -43.81 27.03
N GLU A 86 -5.94 -43.64 28.19
CA GLU A 86 -5.46 -44.71 29.10
C GLU A 86 -6.51 -45.82 29.29
N ARG A 87 -7.78 -45.48 29.06
CA ARG A 87 -8.93 -46.37 28.98
C ARG A 87 -8.81 -47.50 27.98
N PHE A 88 -8.12 -47.37 26.84
CA PHE A 88 -8.02 -48.48 25.89
C PHE A 88 -7.10 -49.58 26.42
N SER A 89 -5.90 -49.21 26.89
CA SER A 89 -4.97 -50.11 27.61
C SER A 89 -5.62 -50.71 28.87
N ALA A 90 -6.24 -49.88 29.71
CA ALA A 90 -6.94 -50.33 30.92
C ALA A 90 -8.11 -51.28 30.60
N ARG A 91 -8.85 -51.05 29.51
CA ARG A 91 -9.95 -51.92 29.09
C ARG A 91 -9.47 -53.20 28.40
N LEU A 92 -8.34 -53.18 27.69
CA LEU A 92 -7.70 -54.40 27.18
C LEU A 92 -7.23 -55.29 28.33
N SER A 93 -6.65 -54.68 29.38
CA SER A 93 -6.35 -55.35 30.64
C SER A 93 -7.60 -55.92 31.31
N GLU A 94 -8.69 -55.15 31.40
CA GLU A 94 -9.97 -55.60 31.97
C GLU A 94 -10.61 -56.73 31.15
N PHE A 95 -10.52 -56.67 29.82
CA PHE A 95 -10.98 -57.73 28.92
C PHE A 95 -10.14 -59.01 29.08
N HIS A 96 -8.82 -58.89 29.17
CA HIS A 96 -7.93 -60.01 29.46
C HIS A 96 -8.23 -60.65 30.82
N ALA A 97 -8.47 -59.84 31.85
CA ALA A 97 -8.89 -60.31 33.17
C ALA A 97 -10.26 -61.03 33.10
N SER A 98 -11.23 -60.46 32.37
CA SER A 98 -12.56 -61.06 32.17
C SER A 98 -12.52 -62.37 31.38
N LEU A 99 -11.59 -62.53 30.45
CA LEU A 99 -11.36 -63.79 29.73
C LEU A 99 -10.77 -64.86 30.66
N CYS A 100 -9.90 -64.47 31.60
CA CYS A 100 -9.33 -65.36 32.60
C CYS A 100 -10.36 -65.81 33.66
N ASP A 101 -11.32 -64.94 34.02
CA ASP A 101 -12.35 -65.20 35.04
C ASP A 101 -13.60 -65.91 34.53
N ALA A 102 -13.79 -66.04 33.21
CA ALA A 102 -14.98 -66.63 32.63
C ALA A 102 -15.07 -68.14 32.95
N LYS A 103 -16.09 -68.54 33.73
CA LYS A 103 -16.37 -69.95 34.10
C LYS A 103 -16.60 -70.93 32.93
N ASN A 104 -16.71 -70.45 31.69
CA ASN A 104 -16.97 -71.30 30.52
C ASN A 104 -16.48 -70.65 29.21
N PRO A 105 -15.16 -70.56 28.98
CA PRO A 105 -14.57 -69.86 27.83
C PRO A 105 -14.80 -70.61 26.50
N ALA A 106 -15.04 -71.92 26.56
CA ALA A 106 -15.16 -72.83 25.41
C ALA A 106 -16.26 -72.46 24.40
N ARG A 107 -17.34 -71.78 24.82
CA ARG A 107 -18.51 -71.52 23.97
C ARG A 107 -18.50 -70.21 23.18
N VAL A 108 -17.67 -69.24 23.56
CA VAL A 108 -17.72 -67.87 22.99
C VAL A 108 -16.44 -67.52 22.24
N LEU A 109 -15.30 -68.07 22.66
CA LEU A 109 -13.99 -67.71 22.14
C LEU A 109 -13.72 -68.08 20.65
N PRO A 110 -14.08 -69.28 20.14
CA PRO A 110 -13.58 -69.72 18.83
C PRO A 110 -14.06 -68.85 17.65
N GLY A 111 -15.35 -68.48 17.67
CA GLY A 111 -15.92 -67.61 16.64
C GLY A 111 -15.40 -66.18 16.72
N GLN A 112 -15.15 -65.67 17.93
CA GLN A 112 -14.64 -64.31 18.10
C GLN A 112 -13.15 -64.19 17.74
N LEU A 113 -12.34 -65.19 18.11
CA LEU A 113 -10.92 -65.26 17.74
C LEU A 113 -10.73 -65.33 16.21
N ARG A 114 -11.59 -66.06 15.49
CA ARG A 114 -11.50 -66.14 14.03
C ARG A 114 -11.76 -64.80 13.35
N ASN A 115 -12.82 -64.10 13.75
CA ASN A 115 -13.15 -62.79 13.20
C ASN A 115 -12.08 -61.76 13.57
N PHE A 116 -11.56 -61.81 14.80
CA PHE A 116 -10.47 -60.94 15.20
C PHE A 116 -9.19 -61.17 14.37
N ARG A 117 -8.82 -62.43 14.13
CA ARG A 117 -7.65 -62.79 13.32
C ARG A 117 -7.78 -62.30 11.87
N LEU A 118 -8.99 -62.34 11.30
CA LEU A 118 -9.29 -61.77 9.97
C LEU A 118 -9.08 -60.26 9.95
N VAL A 119 -9.65 -59.53 10.92
CA VAL A 119 -9.50 -58.06 11.01
C VAL A 119 -8.04 -57.65 11.20
N VAL A 120 -7.28 -58.37 12.05
CA VAL A 120 -5.84 -58.13 12.23
C VAL A 120 -5.07 -58.40 10.93
N SER A 121 -5.39 -59.46 10.19
CA SER A 121 -4.73 -59.74 8.91
C SER A 121 -5.05 -58.72 7.82
N GLU A 122 -6.28 -58.18 7.82
CA GLU A 122 -6.69 -57.13 6.89
C GLU A 122 -6.04 -55.79 7.24
N LEU A 123 -5.84 -55.51 8.52
CA LEU A 123 -5.02 -54.41 9.00
C LEU A 123 -3.57 -54.54 8.53
N ASP A 124 -2.92 -55.69 8.72
CA ASP A 124 -1.54 -55.92 8.25
C ASP A 124 -1.39 -55.74 6.74
N ASN A 125 -2.35 -56.26 5.95
CA ASN A 125 -2.33 -56.12 4.49
C ASN A 125 -2.55 -54.67 4.04
N LYS A 126 -3.51 -53.95 4.62
CA LYS A 126 -3.79 -52.56 4.24
C LYS A 126 -2.69 -51.61 4.69
N TYR A 127 -2.03 -51.90 5.81
CA TYR A 127 -0.93 -51.08 6.32
C TYR A 127 0.36 -51.21 5.51
N SER A 128 0.48 -52.27 4.71
CA SER A 128 1.61 -52.45 3.79
C SER A 128 1.57 -51.46 2.61
N ASP A 129 0.45 -50.73 2.41
CA ASP A 129 0.29 -49.71 1.37
C ASP A 129 0.13 -48.32 2.02
N GLU A 130 1.23 -47.57 2.13
CA GLU A 130 1.34 -46.26 2.81
C GLU A 130 0.34 -45.18 2.32
N ARG A 131 -0.34 -45.42 1.19
CA ARG A 131 -1.27 -44.48 0.57
C ARG A 131 -2.70 -44.53 1.14
N ASN A 132 -3.06 -45.55 1.92
CA ASN A 132 -4.44 -45.80 2.36
C ASN A 132 -4.66 -45.62 3.87
N PHE A 133 -4.41 -44.42 4.41
CA PHE A 133 -4.54 -44.14 5.85
C PHE A 133 -6.00 -43.98 6.35
N PHE A 134 -6.90 -43.46 5.51
CA PHE A 134 -8.30 -43.22 5.89
C PHE A 134 -9.12 -44.48 6.28
N PRO A 135 -8.99 -45.66 5.62
CA PRO A 135 -9.73 -46.85 6.05
C PRO A 135 -9.25 -47.44 7.39
N VAL A 136 -8.07 -47.04 7.89
CA VAL A 136 -7.49 -47.62 9.12
C VAL A 136 -8.27 -47.20 10.37
N GLN A 137 -8.79 -45.97 10.43
CA GLN A 137 -9.63 -45.54 11.56
C GLN A 137 -10.97 -46.28 11.62
N SER A 138 -11.58 -46.56 10.46
CA SER A 138 -12.80 -47.37 10.39
C SER A 138 -12.54 -48.77 10.94
N LEU A 139 -11.44 -49.41 10.53
CA LEU A 139 -11.05 -50.73 11.01
C LEU A 139 -10.68 -50.74 12.50
N LEU A 140 -9.97 -49.72 12.99
CA LEU A 140 -9.69 -49.57 14.42
C LEU A 140 -10.98 -49.38 15.23
N SER A 141 -11.95 -48.63 14.69
CA SER A 141 -13.25 -48.47 15.34
C SER A 141 -14.06 -49.77 15.35
N GLU A 142 -13.98 -50.59 14.29
CA GLU A 142 -14.58 -51.91 14.24
C GLU A 142 -13.90 -52.87 15.21
N LEU A 143 -12.56 -52.89 15.26
CA LEU A 143 -11.77 -53.67 16.20
C LEU A 143 -12.12 -53.27 17.64
N ARG A 144 -12.24 -51.97 17.92
CA ARG A 144 -12.66 -51.45 19.22
C ARG A 144 -14.08 -51.87 19.58
N ASN A 145 -15.03 -51.79 18.64
CA ASN A 145 -16.40 -52.24 18.85
C ASN A 145 -16.49 -53.77 19.02
N PHE A 146 -15.57 -54.51 18.42
CA PHE A 146 -15.48 -55.96 18.52
C PHE A 146 -14.91 -56.41 19.87
N ILE A 147 -13.83 -55.79 20.34
CA ILE A 147 -13.25 -56.04 21.68
C ILE A 147 -14.22 -55.55 22.77
N PHE A 148 -14.90 -54.43 22.52
CA PHE A 148 -15.81 -53.79 23.47
C PHE A 148 -17.22 -53.64 22.89
N PRO A 149 -17.99 -54.73 22.78
CA PRO A 149 -19.38 -54.61 22.38
C PRO A 149 -20.09 -53.69 23.38
N ARG A 150 -20.71 -52.61 22.87
CA ARG A 150 -21.48 -51.67 23.71
C ARG A 150 -22.39 -52.48 24.64
N LYS A 151 -22.45 -52.11 25.93
CA LYS A 151 -23.18 -52.78 27.03
C LYS A 151 -24.69 -53.05 26.77
N SER A 152 -25.23 -52.74 25.59
CA SER A 152 -26.63 -52.90 25.20
C SER A 152 -27.10 -54.34 24.97
N LEU A 153 -26.25 -55.36 25.20
CA LEU A 153 -26.66 -56.78 25.10
C LEU A 153 -27.35 -57.31 26.37
N PHE A 154 -27.44 -56.52 27.44
CA PHE A 154 -28.20 -56.85 28.63
C PHE A 154 -29.53 -56.09 28.63
N THR A 155 -30.57 -56.72 28.09
CA THR A 155 -31.94 -56.28 28.35
C THR A 155 -32.35 -56.77 29.74
N ARG A 156 -32.80 -55.86 30.61
CA ARG A 156 -33.46 -56.27 31.85
C ARG A 156 -34.84 -56.79 31.51
N ASP A 157 -35.21 -57.93 32.10
CA ASP A 157 -36.59 -58.39 32.14
C ASP A 157 -37.47 -57.33 32.82
N SER A 158 -38.78 -57.41 32.59
CA SER A 158 -39.85 -56.82 33.40
C SER A 158 -39.59 -56.93 34.92
N ASP A 159 -38.96 -58.02 35.35
CA ASP A 159 -38.64 -58.29 36.77
C ASP A 159 -37.29 -57.72 37.23
N GLY A 160 -36.60 -56.90 36.42
CA GLY A 160 -35.31 -56.30 36.75
C GLY A 160 -34.12 -57.28 36.73
N LYS A 161 -34.35 -58.56 36.41
CA LYS A 161 -33.31 -59.58 36.23
C LYS A 161 -32.56 -59.33 34.91
N LYS A 162 -31.22 -59.29 34.96
CA LYS A 162 -30.39 -59.22 33.75
C LYS A 162 -30.55 -60.53 32.99
N ILE A 163 -31.27 -60.51 31.86
CA ILE A 163 -31.30 -61.64 30.93
C ILE A 163 -30.31 -61.33 29.82
N VAL A 164 -29.37 -62.25 29.59
CA VAL A 164 -28.52 -62.19 28.40
C VAL A 164 -29.42 -62.57 27.23
N ALA A 165 -29.55 -61.69 26.23
CA ALA A 165 -30.28 -62.00 25.01
C ALA A 165 -29.58 -63.20 24.32
N LYS A 166 -30.11 -64.41 24.52
CA LYS A 166 -29.71 -65.62 23.80
C LYS A 166 -30.16 -65.49 22.34
N ARG A 167 -29.41 -64.75 21.53
CA ARG A 167 -29.54 -64.85 20.07
C ARG A 167 -28.95 -66.20 19.65
N GLY A 168 -29.80 -67.04 19.06
CA GLY A 168 -29.54 -68.35 18.44
C GLY A 168 -28.10 -68.86 18.42
N ILE A 169 -27.75 -69.68 19.42
CA ILE A 169 -26.60 -70.60 19.38
C ILE A 169 -27.16 -72.00 19.66
N SER A 170 -27.92 -72.56 18.71
CA SER A 170 -28.50 -73.90 18.81
C SER A 170 -27.77 -74.95 17.97
N GLU A 171 -26.61 -74.63 17.39
CA GLU A 171 -25.89 -75.54 16.47
C GLU A 171 -24.47 -75.93 16.90
N PHE A 172 -24.04 -75.62 18.13
CA PHE A 172 -22.74 -76.10 18.59
C PHE A 172 -22.89 -77.48 19.25
N GLY A 173 -22.47 -78.49 18.50
CA GLY A 173 -22.29 -79.88 18.94
C GLY A 173 -21.43 -79.99 20.19
N SER A 174 -21.46 -81.19 20.80
CA SER A 174 -20.80 -81.54 22.06
C SER A 174 -19.40 -80.92 22.18
N VAL A 175 -19.26 -80.06 23.19
CA VAL A 175 -18.05 -79.32 23.50
C VAL A 175 -17.03 -80.29 24.06
N GLU A 176 -16.07 -80.71 23.23
CA GLU A 176 -14.83 -81.31 23.71
C GLU A 176 -14.14 -80.33 24.67
N GLU A 177 -13.56 -80.90 25.73
CA GLU A 177 -12.92 -80.20 26.83
C GLU A 177 -11.88 -79.20 26.30
N PHE A 178 -12.22 -77.90 26.36
CA PHE A 178 -11.41 -76.84 25.76
C PHE A 178 -10.26 -76.50 26.70
N ASP A 179 -9.05 -76.88 26.32
CA ASP A 179 -7.85 -76.70 27.14
C ASP A 179 -7.40 -75.21 27.13
N CYS A 180 -7.76 -74.50 28.19
CA CYS A 180 -7.39 -73.09 28.41
C CYS A 180 -5.87 -72.85 28.37
N GLN A 181 -5.03 -73.86 28.60
CA GLN A 181 -3.57 -73.69 28.52
C GLN A 181 -3.09 -73.45 27.08
N LYS A 182 -3.79 -73.95 26.06
CA LYS A 182 -3.40 -73.77 24.65
C LYS A 182 -3.79 -72.41 24.06
N VAL A 183 -4.83 -71.77 24.60
CA VAL A 183 -5.37 -70.49 24.06
C VAL A 183 -4.59 -69.28 24.57
N LYS A 184 -4.02 -69.37 25.78
CA LYS A 184 -3.24 -68.31 26.42
C LYS A 184 -2.06 -67.79 25.57
N PRO A 185 -1.19 -68.64 24.98
CA PRO A 185 -0.08 -68.16 24.16
C PRO A 185 -0.55 -67.48 22.87
N GLU A 186 -1.60 -67.97 22.19
CA GLU A 186 -2.12 -67.32 20.98
C GLU A 186 -2.68 -65.91 21.29
N LEU A 187 -3.42 -65.77 22.40
CA LEU A 187 -3.95 -64.48 22.82
C LEU A 187 -2.84 -63.48 23.16
N LEU A 188 -1.78 -63.93 23.84
CA LEU A 188 -0.60 -63.10 24.14
C LEU A 188 0.08 -62.59 22.86
N THR A 189 0.31 -63.47 21.88
CA THR A 189 0.92 -63.06 20.59
C THR A 189 0.07 -62.06 19.82
N LEU A 190 -1.26 -62.16 19.97
CA LEU A 190 -2.22 -61.28 19.33
C LEU A 190 -2.21 -59.88 19.98
N ILE A 191 -2.15 -59.83 21.31
CA ILE A 191 -2.04 -58.58 22.07
C ILE A 191 -0.73 -57.88 21.73
N GLU A 192 0.39 -58.61 21.68
CA GLU A 192 1.70 -58.06 21.29
C GLU A 192 1.65 -57.43 19.89
N ARG A 193 1.07 -58.14 18.90
CA ARG A 193 0.89 -57.61 17.54
C ARG A 193 0.06 -56.33 17.49
N VAL A 194 -1.04 -56.28 18.25
CA VAL A 194 -1.89 -55.07 18.31
C VAL A 194 -1.12 -53.91 18.94
N THR A 195 -0.37 -54.14 20.03
CA THR A 195 0.44 -53.09 20.65
C THR A 195 1.57 -52.59 19.76
N ASP A 196 2.23 -53.47 19.00
CA ASP A 196 3.24 -53.07 18.03
C ASP A 196 2.65 -52.32 16.85
N PHE A 197 1.44 -52.69 16.42
CA PHE A 197 0.70 -51.96 15.41
C PHE A 197 0.38 -50.54 15.88
N GLU A 198 -0.11 -50.36 17.11
CA GLU A 198 -0.38 -49.04 17.69
C GLU A 198 0.88 -48.16 17.76
N ARG A 199 2.03 -48.73 18.18
CA ARG A 199 3.30 -48.01 18.18
C ARG A 199 3.73 -47.57 16.78
N LYS A 200 3.59 -48.44 15.78
CA LYS A 200 3.89 -48.08 14.38
C LYS A 200 2.96 -46.98 13.88
N LEU A 201 1.69 -47.03 14.28
CA LEU A 201 0.70 -46.03 13.89
C LEU A 201 0.96 -44.67 14.53
N GLN A 202 1.35 -44.64 15.81
CA GLN A 202 1.83 -43.42 16.48
C GLN A 202 3.12 -42.88 15.84
N ALA A 203 4.08 -43.75 15.51
CA ALA A 203 5.33 -43.33 14.87
C ALA A 203 5.11 -42.71 13.47
N VAL A 204 4.26 -43.33 12.65
CA VAL A 204 3.91 -42.79 11.32
C VAL A 204 3.08 -41.50 11.44
N THR A 205 2.19 -41.44 12.42
CA THR A 205 1.40 -40.23 12.66
C THR A 205 2.28 -39.06 13.09
N THR A 206 3.19 -39.28 14.04
CA THR A 206 4.11 -38.25 14.53
C THR A 206 5.10 -37.79 13.45
N SER A 207 5.59 -38.70 12.60
CA SER A 207 6.44 -38.32 11.47
C SER A 207 5.67 -37.47 10.44
N ARG A 208 4.42 -37.81 10.14
CA ARG A 208 3.54 -37.01 9.26
C ARG A 208 3.26 -35.62 9.84
N ILE A 209 2.98 -35.53 11.15
CA ILE A 209 2.78 -34.23 11.81
C ILE A 209 4.05 -33.38 11.69
N GLN A 210 5.24 -33.95 11.95
CA GLN A 210 6.51 -33.24 11.79
C GLN A 210 6.76 -32.79 10.35
N GLU A 211 6.45 -33.61 9.35
CA GLU A 211 6.55 -33.27 7.92
C GLU A 211 5.62 -32.09 7.57
N THR A 212 4.37 -32.11 8.05
CA THR A 212 3.42 -31.01 7.85
C THR A 212 3.84 -29.72 8.59
N GLU A 213 4.44 -29.84 9.77
CA GLU A 213 4.97 -28.67 10.50
C GLU A 213 6.20 -28.07 9.81
N GLN A 214 7.08 -28.90 9.25
CA GLN A 214 8.25 -28.41 8.51
C GLN A 214 7.85 -27.72 7.21
N THR A 215 6.91 -28.30 6.46
CA THR A 215 6.40 -27.70 5.22
C THR A 215 5.65 -26.40 5.48
N THR A 216 4.83 -26.34 6.52
CA THR A 216 4.14 -25.09 6.90
C THR A 216 5.11 -24.00 7.35
N LYS A 217 6.16 -24.33 8.13
CA LYS A 217 7.22 -23.37 8.51
C LYS A 217 8.00 -22.86 7.31
N ALA A 218 8.43 -23.74 6.40
CA ALA A 218 9.14 -23.34 5.19
C ALA A 218 8.29 -22.42 4.30
N LEU A 219 6.98 -22.68 4.23
CA LEU A 219 6.04 -21.88 3.46
C LEU A 219 5.73 -20.52 4.13
N GLU A 220 5.68 -20.48 5.46
CA GLU A 220 5.56 -19.24 6.24
C GLU A 220 6.82 -18.36 6.12
N GLU A 221 8.01 -18.95 6.05
CA GLU A 221 9.27 -18.24 5.82
C GLU A 221 9.39 -17.69 4.38
N ALA A 222 8.78 -18.35 3.40
CA ALA A 222 8.75 -17.89 2.01
C ALA A 222 7.77 -16.73 1.75
N LEU A 223 6.82 -16.47 2.66
CA LEU A 223 5.76 -15.47 2.48
C LEU A 223 6.24 -14.00 2.54
N PRO A 224 7.08 -13.58 3.51
CA PRO A 224 7.57 -12.21 3.60
C PRO A 224 8.26 -11.66 2.33
N PRO A 225 9.21 -12.37 1.69
CA PRO A 225 9.87 -11.84 0.49
C PRO A 225 8.92 -11.74 -0.72
N LEU A 226 7.90 -12.60 -0.81
CA LEU A 226 6.86 -12.48 -1.83
C LEU A 226 6.02 -11.21 -1.63
N ARG A 227 5.64 -10.91 -0.37
CA ARG A 227 4.89 -9.69 -0.05
C ARG A 227 5.66 -8.43 -0.37
N GLU A 228 6.95 -8.39 -0.02
CA GLU A 228 7.83 -7.27 -0.35
C GLU A 228 7.90 -7.04 -1.88
N LYS A 229 8.04 -8.11 -2.67
CA LYS A 229 8.00 -8.03 -4.14
C LYS A 229 6.67 -7.52 -4.68
N ILE A 230 5.55 -7.94 -4.09
CA ILE A 230 4.21 -7.49 -4.47
C ILE A 230 4.04 -6.00 -4.16
N GLU A 231 4.52 -5.51 -3.01
CA GLU A 231 4.45 -4.09 -2.66
C GLU A 231 5.34 -3.23 -3.55
N ALA A 232 6.58 -3.66 -3.80
CA ALA A 232 7.49 -2.99 -4.73
C ALA A 232 6.88 -2.92 -6.15
N SER A 233 6.27 -4.01 -6.62
CA SER A 233 5.61 -4.05 -7.94
C SER A 233 4.35 -3.18 -7.99
N LYS A 234 3.56 -3.11 -6.91
CA LYS A 234 2.42 -2.18 -6.80
C LYS A 234 2.89 -0.74 -6.89
N GLU A 235 3.96 -0.37 -6.19
CA GLU A 235 4.48 0.99 -6.21
C GLU A 235 5.04 1.37 -7.59
N ALA A 236 5.70 0.43 -8.27
CA ALA A 236 6.13 0.62 -9.66
C ALA A 236 4.93 0.81 -10.61
N LEU A 237 3.89 -0.01 -10.46
CA LEU A 237 2.67 0.09 -11.27
C LEU A 237 1.88 1.36 -11.00
N THR A 238 1.77 1.83 -9.76
CA THR A 238 1.08 3.10 -9.46
C THR A 238 1.85 4.27 -10.05
N LYS A 239 3.18 4.27 -9.98
CA LYS A 239 4.03 5.28 -10.64
C LYS A 239 3.86 5.25 -12.17
N ALA A 240 3.89 4.06 -12.79
CA ALA A 240 3.72 3.90 -14.23
C ALA A 240 2.31 4.29 -14.71
N ARG A 241 1.27 3.86 -13.98
CA ARG A 241 -0.13 4.18 -14.28
C ARG A 241 -0.40 5.68 -14.19
N THR A 242 0.16 6.36 -13.18
CA THR A 242 0.03 7.82 -13.05
C THR A 242 0.63 8.53 -14.26
N ARG A 243 1.78 8.06 -14.77
CA ARG A 243 2.39 8.60 -16.00
C ARG A 243 1.52 8.37 -17.25
N GLN A 244 0.92 7.19 -17.38
CA GLN A 244 0.06 6.84 -18.52
C GLN A 244 -1.31 7.56 -18.48
N ASP A 245 -1.91 7.70 -17.30
CA ASP A 245 -3.15 8.44 -17.12
C ASP A 245 -2.93 9.93 -17.42
N LEU A 246 -1.76 10.50 -17.11
CA LEU A 246 -1.42 11.88 -17.46
C LEU A 246 -1.17 12.08 -18.95
N SER A 247 -0.51 11.14 -19.63
CA SER A 247 -0.28 11.27 -21.08
C SER A 247 -1.58 11.17 -21.87
N SER A 248 -2.50 10.29 -21.47
CA SER A 248 -3.84 10.18 -22.07
C SER A 248 -4.73 11.41 -21.79
N ASN A 249 -4.57 12.03 -20.62
CA ASN A 249 -5.30 13.25 -20.24
C ASN A 249 -4.58 14.56 -20.63
N LEU A 250 -3.44 14.50 -21.34
CA LEU A 250 -2.69 15.69 -21.73
C LEU A 250 -3.54 16.64 -22.59
N TYR A 251 -4.38 16.10 -23.46
CA TYR A 251 -5.31 16.90 -24.28
C TYR A 251 -6.28 17.70 -23.39
N LEU A 252 -6.79 17.09 -22.31
CA LEU A 252 -7.72 17.71 -21.39
C LEU A 252 -7.01 18.84 -20.62
N LEU A 253 -5.76 18.62 -20.23
CA LEU A 253 -4.93 19.65 -19.59
C LEU A 253 -4.71 20.86 -20.50
N ILE A 254 -4.33 20.62 -21.76
CA ILE A 254 -4.17 21.68 -22.78
C ILE A 254 -5.50 22.43 -22.98
N LEU A 255 -6.63 21.70 -23.03
CA LEU A 255 -7.96 22.28 -23.16
C LEU A 255 -8.32 23.16 -21.95
N VAL A 256 -8.04 22.71 -20.73
CA VAL A 256 -8.28 23.49 -19.49
C VAL A 256 -7.41 24.74 -19.46
N ILE A 257 -6.13 24.64 -19.79
CA ILE A 257 -5.21 25.79 -19.84
C ILE A 257 -5.64 26.78 -20.92
N GLY A 258 -5.99 26.29 -22.10
CA GLY A 258 -6.49 27.11 -23.20
C GLY A 258 -7.80 27.82 -22.83
N ALA A 259 -8.75 27.10 -22.22
CA ALA A 259 -10.00 27.67 -21.72
C ALA A 259 -9.75 28.73 -20.65
N PHE A 260 -8.79 28.51 -19.75
CA PHE A 260 -8.40 29.49 -18.74
C PHE A 260 -7.80 30.75 -19.36
N GLY A 261 -6.98 30.61 -20.41
CA GLY A 261 -6.45 31.74 -21.18
C GLY A 261 -7.55 32.59 -21.82
N VAL A 262 -8.51 31.94 -22.50
CA VAL A 262 -9.67 32.64 -23.09
C VAL A 262 -10.54 33.30 -22.02
N LEU A 263 -10.80 32.61 -20.92
CA LEU A 263 -11.59 33.13 -19.80
C LEU A 263 -10.92 34.36 -19.19
N SER A 264 -9.59 34.34 -19.04
CA SER A 264 -8.80 35.46 -18.52
C SER A 264 -8.95 36.70 -19.40
N ILE A 265 -8.90 36.54 -20.73
CA ILE A 265 -9.14 37.64 -21.69
C ILE A 265 -10.59 38.13 -21.59
N MET A 266 -11.55 37.22 -21.40
CA MET A 266 -12.96 37.59 -21.22
C MET A 266 -13.19 38.41 -19.94
N VAL A 267 -12.50 38.07 -18.85
CA VAL A 267 -12.59 38.80 -17.57
C VAL A 267 -12.07 40.23 -17.72
N ILE A 268 -10.99 40.44 -18.47
CA ILE A 268 -10.45 41.80 -18.72
C ILE A 268 -11.50 42.68 -19.43
N ARG A 269 -12.34 42.09 -20.28
CA ARG A 269 -13.42 42.80 -20.95
C ARG A 269 -14.55 43.29 -20.05
N LEU A 270 -14.65 42.78 -18.82
CA LEU A 270 -15.64 43.25 -17.84
C LEU A 270 -15.23 44.59 -17.20
N PHE A 271 -13.98 45.02 -17.37
CA PHE A 271 -13.50 46.31 -16.86
C PHE A 271 -13.79 47.46 -17.83
N PRO A 272 -13.94 48.70 -17.32
CA PRO A 272 -14.09 49.89 -18.15
C PRO A 272 -12.94 50.02 -19.16
N THR A 273 -13.24 50.47 -20.37
CA THR A 273 -12.28 50.58 -21.48
C THR A 273 -11.02 51.37 -21.12
N VAL A 274 -11.13 52.41 -20.28
CA VAL A 274 -9.98 53.21 -19.83
C VAL A 274 -8.99 52.35 -19.03
N VAL A 275 -9.48 51.56 -18.07
CA VAL A 275 -8.66 50.69 -17.22
C VAL A 275 -8.10 49.52 -18.03
N ALA A 276 -8.91 48.93 -18.91
CA ALA A 276 -8.48 47.83 -19.77
C ALA A 276 -7.34 48.27 -20.71
N LEU A 277 -7.43 49.48 -21.26
CA LEU A 277 -6.42 50.00 -22.19
C LEU A 277 -5.10 50.32 -21.47
N GLU A 278 -5.17 50.88 -20.25
CA GLU A 278 -3.99 51.12 -19.41
C GLU A 278 -3.30 49.81 -18.97
N TRP A 279 -4.10 48.80 -18.61
CA TRP A 279 -3.61 47.47 -18.24
C TRP A 279 -2.95 46.73 -19.40
N VAL A 280 -3.54 46.83 -20.60
CA VAL A 280 -2.98 46.24 -21.82
C VAL A 280 -1.73 47.01 -22.26
N SER A 281 -1.72 48.34 -22.21
CA SER A 281 -0.55 49.15 -22.58
C SER A 281 0.62 48.96 -21.63
N SER A 282 0.36 48.65 -20.36
CA SER A 282 1.40 48.31 -19.38
C SER A 282 2.13 47.00 -19.72
N GLY A 283 1.49 46.09 -20.47
CA GLY A 283 2.00 44.76 -20.80
C GLY A 283 2.01 43.78 -19.60
N GLN A 284 1.77 44.27 -18.38
CA GLN A 284 1.82 43.51 -17.14
C GLN A 284 0.80 42.37 -17.09
N VAL A 285 -0.39 42.59 -17.65
CA VAL A 285 -1.44 41.56 -17.65
C VAL A 285 -1.05 40.37 -18.52
N ILE A 286 -0.49 40.61 -19.70
CA ILE A 286 -0.02 39.55 -20.60
C ILE A 286 1.08 38.74 -19.93
N GLN A 287 2.01 39.41 -19.27
CA GLN A 287 3.08 38.75 -18.53
C GLN A 287 2.55 37.90 -17.37
N PHE A 288 1.63 38.44 -16.57
CA PHE A 288 1.00 37.70 -15.47
C PHE A 288 0.30 36.44 -15.96
N VAL A 289 -0.53 36.55 -17.01
CA VAL A 289 -1.22 35.39 -17.61
C VAL A 289 -0.21 34.36 -18.14
N THR A 290 0.86 34.81 -18.80
CA THR A 290 1.90 33.92 -19.33
C THR A 290 2.62 33.17 -18.21
N VAL A 291 2.97 33.86 -17.12
CA VAL A 291 3.58 33.27 -15.93
C VAL A 291 2.64 32.26 -15.29
N THR A 292 1.36 32.59 -15.12
CA THR A 292 0.38 31.66 -14.53
C THR A 292 0.22 30.41 -15.39
N ILE A 293 0.20 30.54 -16.72
CA ILE A 293 0.15 29.39 -17.65
C ILE A 293 1.42 28.55 -17.51
N LEU A 294 2.61 29.16 -17.56
CA LEU A 294 3.89 28.45 -17.38
C LEU A 294 3.95 27.71 -16.05
N LEU A 295 3.54 28.36 -14.96
CA LEU A 295 3.52 27.76 -13.63
C LEU A 295 2.54 26.59 -13.55
N SER A 296 1.38 26.69 -14.20
CA SER A 296 0.40 25.59 -14.28
C SER A 296 0.94 24.39 -15.07
N VAL A 297 1.61 24.64 -16.20
CA VAL A 297 2.25 23.58 -17.01
C VAL A 297 3.37 22.90 -16.22
N ILE A 298 4.25 23.67 -15.58
CA ILE A 298 5.36 23.14 -14.79
C ILE A 298 4.85 22.33 -13.59
N MET A 299 3.82 22.83 -12.89
CA MET A 299 3.18 22.07 -11.83
C MET A 299 2.57 20.77 -12.33
N SER A 300 1.90 20.78 -13.48
CA SER A 300 1.36 19.55 -14.09
C SER A 300 2.47 18.55 -14.43
N LEU A 301 3.58 19.02 -14.99
CA LEU A 301 4.74 18.18 -15.32
C LEU A 301 5.46 17.66 -14.07
N GLY A 302 5.44 18.43 -12.98
CA GLY A 302 5.92 18.01 -11.66
C GLY A 302 5.04 16.93 -11.04
N LEU A 303 3.72 17.12 -11.07
CA LEU A 303 2.74 16.13 -10.59
C LEU A 303 2.78 14.83 -11.41
N SER A 304 3.12 14.90 -12.70
CA SER A 304 3.30 13.71 -13.52
C SER A 304 4.60 12.95 -13.27
N GLY A 305 5.48 13.47 -12.40
CA GLY A 305 6.79 12.87 -12.13
C GLY A 305 7.67 12.76 -13.38
N ILE A 306 7.46 13.68 -14.35
CA ILE A 306 8.32 13.84 -15.53
C ILE A 306 9.52 14.70 -15.15
N LEU A 307 9.28 15.74 -14.35
CA LEU A 307 10.34 16.55 -13.76
C LEU A 307 10.74 15.98 -12.40
N GLU A 308 12.04 15.81 -12.18
CA GLU A 308 12.57 15.49 -10.85
C GLU A 308 12.27 16.63 -9.87
N GLN A 309 12.13 16.28 -8.58
CA GLN A 309 11.80 17.23 -7.52
C GLN A 309 12.80 18.41 -7.46
N ASN A 310 14.07 18.14 -7.73
CA ASN A 310 15.13 19.16 -7.76
C ASN A 310 14.92 20.15 -8.91
N THR A 311 14.66 19.65 -10.13
CA THR A 311 14.41 20.49 -11.31
C THR A 311 13.13 21.31 -11.18
N LEU A 312 12.09 20.72 -10.59
CA LEU A 312 10.82 21.41 -10.32
C LEU A 312 11.03 22.62 -9.39
N GLY A 313 11.79 22.42 -8.30
CA GLY A 313 12.13 23.49 -7.37
C GLY A 313 12.94 24.60 -8.03
N THR A 314 13.92 24.26 -8.86
CA THR A 314 14.72 25.25 -9.61
C THR A 314 13.89 26.04 -10.62
N LEU A 315 13.01 25.39 -11.38
CA LEU A 315 12.14 26.07 -12.35
C LEU A 315 11.14 26.99 -11.66
N LEU A 316 10.49 26.53 -10.58
CA LEU A 316 9.57 27.36 -9.79
C LEU A 316 10.30 28.53 -9.12
N GLY A 317 11.48 28.29 -8.56
CA GLY A 317 12.33 29.34 -7.98
C GLY A 317 12.78 30.37 -9.01
N GLY A 318 13.17 29.93 -10.21
CA GLY A 318 13.55 30.80 -11.31
C GLY A 318 12.41 31.69 -11.81
N ILE A 319 11.22 31.11 -12.02
CA ILE A 319 10.03 31.88 -12.42
C ILE A 319 9.58 32.80 -11.28
N GLY A 320 9.57 32.33 -10.04
CA GLY A 320 9.25 33.14 -8.87
C GLY A 320 10.19 34.34 -8.74
N GLY A 321 11.50 34.14 -8.89
CA GLY A 321 12.51 35.19 -8.89
C GLY A 321 12.33 36.19 -10.04
N TYR A 322 12.01 35.70 -11.24
CA TYR A 322 11.69 36.56 -12.39
C TYR A 322 10.45 37.42 -12.14
N VAL A 323 9.37 36.84 -11.61
CA VAL A 323 8.11 37.56 -11.34
C VAL A 323 8.30 38.61 -10.24
N LEU A 324 9.01 38.23 -9.17
CA LEU A 324 9.29 39.14 -8.06
C LEU A 324 10.18 40.30 -8.50
N SER A 325 11.23 40.06 -9.30
CA SER A 325 12.12 41.11 -9.78
C SER A 325 11.42 42.12 -10.70
N GLN A 326 10.45 41.67 -11.50
CA GLN A 326 9.71 42.58 -12.38
C GLN A 326 8.62 43.39 -11.68
N GLY A 327 8.00 42.85 -10.62
CA GLY A 327 7.00 43.57 -9.84
C GLY A 327 7.57 44.75 -9.05
N VAL A 328 8.78 44.61 -8.49
CA VAL A 328 9.41 45.66 -7.66
C VAL A 328 10.18 46.71 -8.47
N GLY A 329 10.78 46.33 -9.60
CA GLY A 329 11.63 47.23 -10.39
C GLY A 329 10.90 48.43 -10.97
N ARG A 330 9.67 48.25 -11.47
CA ARG A 330 8.88 49.34 -12.08
C ARG A 330 8.37 50.35 -11.05
N ALA A 331 7.89 49.88 -9.89
CA ALA A 331 7.43 50.75 -8.83
C ALA A 331 8.57 51.59 -8.24
N ALA A 332 9.75 50.98 -8.05
CA ALA A 332 10.95 51.68 -7.60
C ALA A 332 11.44 52.71 -8.63
N ALA A 333 11.46 52.35 -9.92
CA ALA A 333 11.85 53.27 -10.99
C ALA A 333 10.89 54.47 -11.11
N HIS A 334 9.58 54.25 -10.99
CA HIS A 334 8.61 55.35 -11.00
C HIS A 334 8.73 56.25 -9.78
N ARG A 335 9.00 55.71 -8.58
CA ARG A 335 9.27 56.51 -7.39
C ARG A 335 10.56 57.33 -7.54
N ALA A 336 11.64 56.72 -7.98
CA ALA A 336 12.90 57.43 -8.25
C ALA A 336 12.71 58.53 -9.31
N GLN A 337 11.91 58.29 -10.35
CA GLN A 337 11.61 59.29 -11.36
C GLN A 337 10.71 60.41 -10.81
N GLN A 338 9.76 60.10 -9.93
CA GLN A 338 8.93 61.11 -9.26
C GLN A 338 9.74 61.94 -8.28
N GLU A 339 10.60 61.32 -7.48
CA GLU A 339 11.54 61.98 -6.57
C GLU A 339 12.49 62.90 -7.35
N ALA A 340 13.10 62.41 -8.44
CA ALA A 340 13.95 63.25 -9.30
C ALA A 340 13.19 64.43 -9.93
N ARG A 341 11.92 64.24 -10.34
CA ARG A 341 11.08 65.35 -10.84
C ARG A 341 10.71 66.33 -9.73
N GLN A 342 10.45 65.85 -8.52
CA GLN A 342 10.14 66.70 -7.37
C GLN A 342 11.36 67.53 -6.95
N GLU A 343 12.55 66.92 -6.91
CA GLU A 343 13.82 67.63 -6.65
C GLU A 343 14.06 68.73 -7.67
N VAL A 344 13.87 68.45 -8.97
CA VAL A 344 14.01 69.48 -10.02
C VAL A 344 13.00 70.62 -9.81
N SER A 345 11.74 70.32 -9.49
CA SER A 345 10.73 71.36 -9.24
C SER A 345 11.01 72.21 -7.99
N HIS A 346 11.61 71.61 -6.95
CA HIS A 346 12.00 72.33 -5.74
C HIS A 346 13.15 73.28 -6.02
N VAL A 347 14.19 72.81 -6.72
CA VAL A 347 15.34 73.65 -7.12
C VAL A 347 14.91 74.79 -8.03
N GLU A 348 13.97 74.53 -8.95
CA GLU A 348 13.43 75.57 -9.84
C GLU A 348 12.65 76.64 -9.06
N THR A 349 11.87 76.24 -8.05
CA THR A 349 11.14 77.17 -7.19
C THR A 349 12.10 77.99 -6.32
N GLU A 350 13.13 77.36 -5.73
CA GLU A 350 14.15 78.04 -4.93
C GLU A 350 14.95 79.04 -5.77
N TYR A 351 15.34 78.65 -6.99
CA TYR A 351 16.00 79.54 -7.95
C TYR A 351 15.15 80.78 -8.24
N GLN A 352 13.84 80.59 -8.51
CA GLN A 352 12.94 81.69 -8.85
C GLN A 352 12.76 82.65 -7.67
N GLN A 353 12.62 82.12 -6.44
CA GLN A 353 12.52 82.95 -5.23
C GLN A 353 13.77 83.82 -5.00
N ILE A 354 14.97 83.26 -5.17
CA ILE A 354 16.22 84.01 -5.01
C ILE A 354 16.37 85.05 -6.13
N TYR A 355 16.05 84.68 -7.37
CA TYR A 355 16.09 85.61 -8.51
C TYR A 355 15.15 86.81 -8.29
N ASP A 356 13.91 86.54 -7.89
CA ASP A 356 12.91 87.58 -7.64
C ASP A 356 13.36 88.49 -6.49
N ALA A 357 13.89 87.93 -5.39
CA ALA A 357 14.41 88.71 -4.26
C ALA A 357 15.59 89.62 -4.65
N ILE A 358 16.55 89.10 -5.41
CA ILE A 358 17.70 89.89 -5.90
C ILE A 358 17.23 91.00 -6.85
N SER A 359 16.32 90.67 -7.79
CA SER A 359 15.81 91.64 -8.76
C SER A 359 15.02 92.78 -8.10
N ALA A 360 14.30 92.48 -7.01
CA ALA A 360 13.57 93.47 -6.23
C ALA A 360 14.48 94.35 -5.36
N ALA A 361 15.59 93.80 -4.85
CA ALA A 361 16.55 94.53 -4.02
C ALA A 361 17.45 95.48 -4.84
N LEU A 362 17.79 95.11 -6.08
CA LEU A 362 18.71 95.83 -6.96
C LEU A 362 18.42 97.34 -7.15
N PRO A 363 17.18 97.81 -7.37
CA PRO A 363 16.89 99.24 -7.52
C PRO A 363 16.97 100.04 -6.21
N THR A 364 17.01 99.38 -5.05
CA THR A 364 16.94 100.02 -3.72
C THR A 364 18.27 100.04 -2.98
N SER A 365 19.29 99.32 -3.44
CA SER A 365 20.58 99.22 -2.76
C SER A 365 21.51 100.38 -3.12
N THR A 366 22.15 100.97 -2.11
CA THR A 366 23.19 102.01 -2.25
C THR A 366 24.57 101.37 -2.46
N ILE A 367 24.66 100.43 -3.40
CA ILE A 367 25.92 99.74 -3.74
C ILE A 367 26.75 100.58 -4.71
N SER A 368 28.08 100.39 -4.65
CA SER A 368 29.01 100.99 -5.60
C SER A 368 28.68 100.57 -7.04
N ASP A 369 28.87 101.46 -8.00
CA ASP A 369 28.66 101.19 -9.44
C ASP A 369 29.42 99.94 -9.91
N GLU A 370 30.60 99.68 -9.33
CA GLU A 370 31.42 98.50 -9.63
C GLU A 370 30.74 97.18 -9.20
N ASP A 371 30.12 97.16 -8.02
CA ASP A 371 29.48 95.96 -7.51
C ASP A 371 28.11 95.72 -8.16
N SER A 372 27.41 96.78 -8.54
CA SER A 372 26.19 96.70 -9.37
C SER A 372 26.46 96.01 -10.72
N GLN A 373 27.58 96.33 -11.38
CA GLN A 373 27.98 95.66 -12.63
C GLN A 373 28.32 94.17 -12.41
N LYS A 374 28.98 93.82 -11.30
CA LYS A 374 29.28 92.42 -10.96
C LYS A 374 28.00 91.63 -10.70
N VAL A 375 27.04 92.19 -9.96
CA VAL A 375 25.74 91.56 -9.71
C VAL A 375 24.98 91.32 -11.02
N ALA A 376 24.96 92.30 -11.93
CA ALA A 376 24.34 92.14 -13.24
C ALA A 376 25.01 91.04 -14.09
N ALA A 377 26.34 90.93 -14.05
CA ALA A 377 27.08 89.87 -14.73
C ALA A 377 26.74 88.48 -14.18
N PHE A 378 26.64 88.33 -12.85
CA PHE A 378 26.23 87.06 -12.24
C PHE A 378 24.78 86.68 -12.54
N LEU A 379 23.86 87.65 -12.61
CA LEU A 379 22.48 87.39 -13.03
C LEU A 379 22.41 86.91 -14.49
N ALA A 380 23.17 87.54 -15.40
CA ALA A 380 23.26 87.10 -16.79
C ALA A 380 23.85 85.70 -16.92
N GLN A 381 24.90 85.40 -16.14
CA GLN A 381 25.50 84.07 -16.09
C GLN A 381 24.53 83.03 -15.52
N ALA A 382 23.77 83.38 -14.48
CA ALA A 382 22.75 82.51 -13.91
C ALA A 382 21.63 82.20 -14.93
N ALA A 383 21.19 83.18 -15.70
CA ALA A 383 20.20 82.99 -16.77
C ALA A 383 20.75 82.06 -17.87
N GLN A 384 21.99 82.28 -18.32
CA GLN A 384 22.63 81.41 -19.31
C GLN A 384 22.76 79.96 -18.83
N HIS A 385 23.08 79.74 -17.55
CA HIS A 385 23.15 78.40 -16.96
C HIS A 385 21.75 77.77 -16.78
N LYS A 386 20.72 78.56 -16.49
CA LYS A 386 19.32 78.09 -16.44
C LYS A 386 18.85 77.61 -17.82
N ASP A 387 19.10 78.39 -18.87
CA ASP A 387 18.72 78.05 -20.24
C ASP A 387 19.45 76.79 -20.74
N ALA A 388 20.65 76.54 -20.23
CA ALA A 388 21.40 75.31 -20.46
C ALA A 388 20.96 74.11 -19.60
N GLY A 389 19.96 74.27 -18.71
CA GLY A 389 19.49 73.23 -17.79
C GLY A 389 20.46 72.92 -16.63
N ASN A 390 21.48 73.75 -16.42
CA ASN A 390 22.49 73.55 -15.37
C ASN A 390 22.16 74.38 -14.12
N PHE A 391 21.10 73.95 -13.42
CA PHE A 391 20.58 74.65 -12.24
C PHE A 391 21.61 74.78 -11.10
N GLY A 392 22.55 73.83 -10.96
CA GLY A 392 23.61 73.93 -9.94
C GLY A 392 24.54 75.12 -10.15
N MET A 393 24.98 75.35 -11.39
CA MET A 393 25.82 76.50 -11.74
C MET A 393 25.02 77.81 -11.70
N ALA A 394 23.75 77.76 -12.12
CA ALA A 394 22.86 78.90 -12.04
C ALA A 394 22.64 79.36 -10.58
N MET A 395 22.46 78.41 -9.66
CA MET A 395 22.28 78.68 -8.23
C MET A 395 23.56 79.20 -7.57
N SER A 396 24.73 78.70 -7.97
CA SER A 396 26.02 79.20 -7.51
C SER A 396 26.22 80.68 -7.89
N ALA A 397 25.90 81.05 -9.13
CA ALA A 397 25.97 82.43 -9.60
C ALA A 397 24.98 83.35 -8.85
N LEU A 398 23.75 82.89 -8.60
CA LEU A 398 22.78 83.65 -7.79
C LEU A 398 23.26 83.87 -6.35
N LYS A 399 23.85 82.85 -5.71
CA LYS A 399 24.39 82.99 -4.34
C LYS A 399 25.56 83.97 -4.28
N GLN A 400 26.40 84.02 -5.30
CA GLN A 400 27.48 85.03 -5.40
C GLN A 400 26.93 86.44 -5.58
N ALA A 401 25.89 86.60 -6.41
CA ALA A 401 25.19 87.87 -6.57
C ALA A 401 24.55 88.33 -5.24
N GLN A 402 23.89 87.43 -4.51
CA GLN A 402 23.32 87.71 -3.20
C GLN A 402 24.40 88.12 -2.18
N ALA A 403 25.52 87.40 -2.12
CA ALA A 403 26.60 87.71 -1.19
C ALA A 403 27.27 89.08 -1.45
N LEU A 404 27.22 89.59 -2.69
CA LEU A 404 27.67 90.94 -3.02
C LEU A 404 26.65 92.01 -2.62
N LEU A 405 25.35 91.69 -2.65
CA LEU A 405 24.30 92.59 -2.18
C LEU A 405 24.23 92.71 -0.66
N GLU A 406 24.63 91.67 0.06
CA GLU A 406 24.69 91.66 1.54
C GLU A 406 25.92 92.38 2.11
N ARG A 407 26.94 92.66 1.29
CA ARG A 407 28.14 93.42 1.66
C ARG A 407 27.92 94.91 1.43
#